data_AF-A0A4Y2B7C8-F1
#
_entry.id   AF-A0A4Y2B7C8-F1
#
_cell.length_a   1.000
_cell.length_b   1.000
_cell.length_c   1.000
_cell.angle_alpha   90.00
_cell.angle_beta   90.00
_cell.angle_gamma   90.00
#
_symmetry.space_group_name_H-M   'P 1'
#
loop_
_entity.id
_entity.type
_entity.pdbx_description
1 polymer ?
#
loop_
_entity_poly.entity_id
_entity_poly.type
_entity_poly.pdbx_seq_one_letter_code
_entity_poly.pdbx_strand_id
1 'polypeptide(L)'
;MFYNIFDTVPERPVGNSDNLYFVLDGGSLIHHVVWPKQETFGDLYTTYMSYNKRHYGDEITVVFDEYTESSVNPNVIERQRSFSFRKLAGYLENVCICTFVATDDADVHIVKTTTETYEKIKKQVVIGQDVDILVLPTALTPDYIDILMLKEGKGKVKDRFYSSKDLQNSNLVMNAKKSILFVHAISGCDTVSGFYGK
;
A
#
# COMPACT_ATOMS: atom_id res chain seq x y z
N MET A 1 13.45 -3.72 -9.03
CA MET A 1 13.68 -4.46 -10.29
C MET A 1 12.39 -5.12 -10.80
N PHE A 2 11.55 -5.68 -9.92
CA PHE A 2 10.34 -6.42 -10.27
C PHE A 2 9.26 -5.60 -11.01
N TYR A 3 8.99 -4.36 -10.59
CA TYR A 3 8.02 -3.48 -11.25
C TYR A 3 8.24 -3.23 -12.75
N ASN A 4 9.48 -3.32 -13.22
CA ASN A 4 9.81 -3.02 -14.62
C ASN A 4 9.44 -4.17 -15.57
N ILE A 5 9.00 -5.32 -15.03
CA ILE A 5 8.61 -6.50 -15.81
C ILE A 5 7.15 -6.37 -16.28
N PHE A 6 6.35 -5.56 -15.60
CA PHE A 6 4.94 -5.41 -15.89
C PHE A 6 4.64 -4.13 -16.64
N ASP A 7 3.66 -4.22 -17.53
CA ASP A 7 3.17 -3.07 -18.27
C ASP A 7 2.40 -2.11 -17.35
N THR A 8 2.59 -0.81 -17.57
CA THR A 8 1.86 0.23 -16.87
C THR A 8 0.63 0.66 -17.67
N VAL A 9 -0.44 1.01 -16.98
CA VAL A 9 -1.61 1.63 -17.60
C VAL A 9 -1.44 3.16 -17.71
N PRO A 10 -2.14 3.84 -18.64
CA PRO A 10 -2.04 5.29 -18.83
C PRO A 10 -2.27 6.10 -17.54
N GLU A 11 -1.63 7.29 -17.44
CA GLU A 11 -1.68 8.16 -16.25
C GLU A 11 -3.11 8.49 -15.82
N ARG A 12 -3.44 8.24 -14.53
CA ARG A 12 -4.73 8.38 -13.83
C ARG A 12 -5.96 7.90 -14.64
N PRO A 13 -6.94 7.23 -14.04
CA PRO A 13 -8.27 7.15 -14.64
C PRO A 13 -8.86 8.57 -14.69
N VAL A 14 -8.52 9.34 -15.72
CA VAL A 14 -9.02 10.70 -15.93
C VAL A 14 -10.28 10.58 -16.75
N GLY A 15 -11.37 10.23 -16.06
CA GLY A 15 -12.73 10.52 -16.46
C GLY A 15 -13.34 11.46 -15.43
N ASN A 16 -13.67 12.68 -15.82
CA ASN A 16 -14.32 13.69 -14.98
C ASN A 16 -15.46 13.04 -14.14
N SER A 17 -15.36 13.10 -12.81
CA SER A 17 -16.31 12.61 -11.79
C SER A 17 -16.19 11.15 -11.27
N ASP A 18 -14.99 10.58 -11.18
CA ASP A 18 -14.83 9.26 -10.56
C ASP A 18 -14.72 9.34 -9.02
N ASN A 19 -15.68 8.72 -8.33
CA ASN A 19 -15.56 8.29 -6.92
C ASN A 19 -14.41 7.26 -6.85
N LEU A 20 -13.17 7.74 -6.77
CA LEU A 20 -12.02 6.91 -6.46
C LEU A 20 -11.93 6.77 -4.95
N TYR A 21 -11.66 5.55 -4.50
CA TYR A 21 -11.37 5.28 -3.11
C TYR A 21 -9.95 4.75 -2.98
N PHE A 22 -9.18 5.41 -2.13
CA PHE A 22 -7.75 5.15 -1.98
C PHE A 22 -7.49 4.32 -0.75
N VAL A 23 -6.77 3.22 -0.90
CA VAL A 23 -6.25 2.43 0.22
C VAL A 23 -4.75 2.66 0.28
N LEU A 24 -4.30 3.24 1.38
CA LEU A 24 -2.95 3.76 1.55
C LEU A 24 -2.15 2.84 2.49
N ASP A 25 -0.99 2.38 2.05
CA ASP A 25 0.05 1.90 2.96
C ASP A 25 0.62 3.11 3.74
N GLY A 26 0.20 3.22 4.99
CA GLY A 26 0.53 4.34 5.85
C GLY A 26 1.99 4.36 6.29
N GLY A 27 2.63 3.19 6.41
CA GLY A 27 4.05 3.11 6.77
C GLY A 27 4.93 3.66 5.65
N SER A 28 4.64 3.25 4.41
CA SER A 28 5.42 3.66 3.23
C SER A 28 5.27 5.15 2.90
N LEU A 29 4.06 5.71 3.07
CA LEU A 29 3.78 7.12 2.76
C LEU A 29 4.56 8.13 3.62
N ILE A 30 4.98 7.75 4.83
CA ILE A 30 5.77 8.61 5.71
C ILE A 30 7.06 9.10 5.04
N HIS A 31 7.61 8.31 4.11
CA HIS A 31 8.81 8.65 3.36
C HIS A 31 8.57 9.68 2.24
N HIS A 32 7.32 9.97 1.90
CA HIS A 32 6.92 10.93 0.88
C HIS A 32 6.51 12.29 1.48
N VAL A 33 6.19 12.32 2.77
CA VAL A 33 5.82 13.54 3.48
C VAL A 33 7.06 14.40 3.75
N VAL A 34 6.97 15.69 3.44
CA VAL A 34 7.99 16.67 3.79
C VAL A 34 7.76 17.11 5.23
N TRP A 35 8.63 16.66 6.13
CA TRP A 35 8.52 16.94 7.55
C TRP A 35 9.16 18.30 7.92
N PRO A 36 8.44 19.20 8.61
CA PRO A 36 8.97 20.46 9.12
C PRO A 36 9.97 20.27 10.29
N LYS A 37 10.82 21.28 10.53
CA LYS A 37 12.03 21.16 11.36
C LYS A 37 11.84 21.30 12.88
N GLN A 38 10.72 21.87 13.36
CA GLN A 38 10.46 22.10 14.79
C GLN A 38 8.98 21.89 15.07
N GLU A 39 8.61 20.75 15.65
CA GLU A 39 7.19 20.39 15.80
C GLU A 39 6.89 19.55 17.04
N THR A 40 5.65 19.71 17.53
CA THR A 40 5.04 18.80 18.49
C THR A 40 4.52 17.55 17.77
N PHE A 41 4.18 16.48 18.50
CA PHE A 41 3.55 15.31 17.91
C PHE A 41 2.24 15.64 17.15
N GLY A 42 1.50 16.66 17.57
CA GLY A 42 0.25 17.05 16.91
C GLY A 42 0.47 17.67 15.53
N ASP A 43 1.54 18.45 15.39
CA ASP A 43 1.88 19.11 14.12
C ASP A 43 2.34 18.07 13.08
N LEU A 44 3.08 17.03 13.52
CA LEU A 44 3.46 15.90 12.65
C LEU A 44 2.21 15.20 12.08
N TYR A 45 1.24 14.89 12.93
CA TYR A 45 0.02 14.22 12.48
C TYR A 45 -0.83 15.10 11.56
N THR A 46 -0.87 16.41 11.84
CA THR A 46 -1.52 17.39 10.98
C THR A 46 -0.85 17.48 9.61
N THR A 47 0.48 17.44 9.56
CA THR A 47 1.26 17.42 8.32
C THR A 47 0.96 16.16 7.51
N TYR A 48 0.97 14.99 8.15
CA TYR A 48 0.63 13.71 7.50
C TYR A 48 -0.80 13.73 6.92
N MET A 49 -1.78 14.19 7.71
CA MET A 49 -3.17 14.32 7.27
C MET A 49 -3.31 15.28 6.08
N SER A 50 -2.67 16.45 6.17
CA SER A 50 -2.73 17.48 5.13
C SER A 50 -2.12 16.97 3.83
N TYR A 51 -1.05 16.17 3.90
CA TYR A 51 -0.50 15.46 2.75
C TYR A 51 -1.54 14.52 2.14
N ASN A 52 -2.13 13.62 2.94
CA ASN A 52 -3.09 12.63 2.44
C ASN A 52 -4.30 13.30 1.76
N LYS A 53 -4.93 14.29 2.42
CA LYS A 53 -6.09 15.01 1.85
C LYS A 53 -5.74 15.76 0.57
N ARG A 54 -4.57 16.40 0.52
CA ARG A 54 -4.14 17.15 -0.65
C ARG A 54 -3.87 16.25 -1.85
N HIS A 55 -3.38 15.03 -1.62
CA HIS A 55 -2.96 14.12 -2.70
C HIS A 55 -4.07 13.16 -3.14
N TYR A 56 -4.91 12.71 -2.20
CA TYR A 56 -5.87 11.61 -2.39
C TYR A 56 -7.33 11.99 -2.09
N GLY A 57 -7.58 13.16 -1.49
CA GLY A 57 -8.93 13.60 -1.14
C GLY A 57 -9.44 13.03 0.19
N ASP A 58 -10.76 12.97 0.33
CA ASP A 58 -11.42 12.55 1.58
C ASP A 58 -11.79 11.06 1.60
N GLU A 59 -11.98 10.43 0.43
CA GLU A 59 -12.33 9.02 0.28
C GLU A 59 -11.09 8.12 0.36
N ILE A 60 -10.52 8.04 1.57
CA ILE A 60 -9.28 7.30 1.83
C ILE A 60 -9.42 6.37 3.04
N THR A 61 -8.71 5.25 2.99
CA THR A 61 -8.36 4.42 4.15
C THR A 61 -6.85 4.31 4.27
N VAL A 62 -6.33 4.48 5.49
CA VAL A 62 -4.90 4.29 5.78
C VAL A 62 -4.72 2.99 6.56
N VAL A 63 -3.79 2.14 6.13
CA VAL A 63 -3.45 0.89 6.81
C VAL A 63 -2.02 0.99 7.35
N PHE A 64 -1.81 0.69 8.62
CA PHE A 64 -0.48 0.63 9.25
C PHE A 64 -0.14 -0.78 9.68
N ASP A 65 1.13 -1.15 9.58
CA ASP A 65 1.67 -2.36 10.21
C ASP A 65 1.65 -2.23 11.73
N GLU A 66 1.17 -3.28 12.42
CA GLU A 66 1.45 -3.48 13.82
C GLU A 66 2.62 -4.44 13.96
N TYR A 67 3.73 -3.92 14.46
CA TYR A 67 4.76 -4.78 15.03
C TYR A 67 4.21 -5.34 16.34
N THR A 68 3.65 -6.54 16.29
CA THR A 68 3.13 -7.23 17.47
C THR A 68 4.27 -7.54 18.46
N GLU A 69 3.90 -7.57 19.73
CA GLU A 69 4.72 -8.11 20.82
C GLU A 69 4.99 -9.63 20.68
N SER A 70 4.47 -10.26 19.61
CA SER A 70 4.55 -11.69 19.30
C SER A 70 5.93 -12.15 18.84
N SER A 71 6.78 -11.22 18.37
CA SER A 71 8.21 -11.51 18.24
C SER A 71 8.79 -11.70 19.64
N VAL A 72 9.53 -12.77 19.87
CA VAL A 72 9.99 -13.20 21.21
C VAL A 72 10.85 -12.12 21.93
N ASN A 73 11.22 -11.04 21.25
CA ASN A 73 11.61 -9.75 21.81
C ASN A 73 11.56 -8.70 20.69
N PRO A 74 10.48 -7.90 20.54
CA PRO A 74 10.50 -6.79 19.60
C PRO A 74 11.56 -5.81 20.12
N ASN A 75 12.45 -5.38 19.23
CA ASN A 75 13.46 -4.41 19.64
C ASN A 75 12.77 -3.10 20.05
N VAL A 76 13.44 -2.29 20.88
CA VAL A 76 12.88 -1.05 21.42
C VAL A 76 12.38 -0.10 20.32
N ILE A 77 13.00 -0.15 19.14
CA ILE A 77 12.66 0.68 17.97
C ILE A 77 11.31 0.26 17.37
N GLU A 78 11.07 -1.04 17.20
CA GLU A 78 9.79 -1.58 16.70
C GLU A 78 8.64 -1.25 17.65
N ARG A 79 8.86 -1.39 18.96
CA ARG A 79 7.85 -0.99 19.97
C ARG A 79 7.51 0.50 19.87
N GLN A 80 8.53 1.34 19.72
CA GLN A 80 8.34 2.78 19.59
C GLN A 80 7.63 3.16 18.29
N ARG A 81 7.94 2.47 17.18
CA ARG A 81 7.24 2.62 15.89
C ARG A 81 5.76 2.24 16.01
N SER A 82 5.49 1.04 16.52
CA SER A 82 4.14 0.52 16.75
C SER A 82 3.31 1.46 17.64
N PHE A 83 3.89 1.97 18.74
CA PHE A 83 3.25 2.98 19.59
C PHE A 83 2.93 4.28 18.84
N SER A 84 3.84 4.74 17.98
CA SER A 84 3.66 5.97 17.20
C SER A 84 2.55 5.80 16.15
N PHE A 85 2.50 4.65 15.46
CA PHE A 85 1.44 4.36 14.49
C PHE A 85 0.07 4.22 15.14
N ARG A 86 -0.05 3.58 16.31
CA ARG A 86 -1.32 3.55 17.05
C ARG A 86 -1.80 4.95 17.45
N LYS A 87 -0.86 5.82 17.86
CA LYS A 87 -1.21 7.21 18.22
C LYS A 87 -1.61 8.03 16.99
N LEU A 88 -0.96 7.82 15.85
CA LEU A 88 -1.34 8.44 14.58
C LEU A 88 -2.71 7.93 14.11
N ALA A 89 -2.97 6.62 14.19
CA ALA A 89 -4.24 6.02 13.83
C ALA A 89 -5.41 6.62 14.65
N GLY A 90 -5.27 6.70 15.97
CA GLY A 90 -6.27 7.35 16.81
C GLY A 90 -6.46 8.84 16.47
N TYR A 91 -5.42 9.53 16.01
CA TYR A 91 -5.55 10.92 15.54
C TYR A 91 -6.33 11.01 14.21
N LEU A 92 -6.06 10.11 13.26
CA LEU A 92 -6.75 10.03 11.97
C LEU A 92 -8.24 9.70 12.13
N GLU A 93 -8.57 8.77 13.03
CA GLU A 93 -9.96 8.43 13.35
C GLU A 93 -10.73 9.63 13.91
N ASN A 94 -10.10 10.43 14.78
CA ASN A 94 -10.71 11.65 15.34
C ASN A 94 -11.04 12.72 14.28
N VAL A 95 -10.39 12.67 13.11
CA VAL A 95 -10.65 13.57 11.98
C VAL A 95 -11.40 12.88 10.84
N CYS A 96 -12.09 11.79 11.15
CA CYS A 96 -12.96 11.01 10.26
C CYS A 96 -12.24 10.33 9.09
N ILE A 97 -10.94 10.04 9.22
CA ILE A 97 -10.23 9.18 8.26
C ILE A 97 -10.30 7.73 8.74
N CYS A 98 -10.85 6.85 7.90
CA CYS A 98 -10.83 5.42 8.18
C CYS A 98 -9.38 4.92 8.28
N THR A 99 -9.04 4.29 9.39
CA THR A 99 -7.70 3.77 9.64
C THR A 99 -7.78 2.33 10.14
N PHE A 100 -6.86 1.49 9.71
CA PHE A 100 -6.67 0.15 10.23
C PHE A 100 -5.22 -0.05 10.67
N VAL A 101 -5.04 -0.73 11.80
CA VAL A 101 -3.73 -1.16 12.28
C VAL A 101 -3.74 -2.69 12.21
N ALA A 102 -2.97 -3.25 11.29
CA ALA A 102 -2.94 -4.68 11.01
C ALA A 102 -2.11 -5.40 12.06
N THR A 103 -2.61 -6.48 12.69
CA THR A 103 -1.89 -7.21 13.74
C THR A 103 -0.57 -7.84 13.29
N ASP A 104 -0.42 -8.03 11.99
CA ASP A 104 0.78 -8.54 11.34
C ASP A 104 1.11 -7.60 10.17
N ASP A 105 1.31 -8.16 8.98
CA ASP A 105 1.55 -7.42 7.75
C ASP A 105 0.31 -6.66 7.25
N ALA A 106 0.47 -5.36 6.97
CA ALA A 106 -0.55 -4.49 6.40
C ALA A 106 -0.96 -4.91 4.98
N ASP A 107 -0.07 -5.54 4.21
CA ASP A 107 -0.31 -5.79 2.79
C ASP A 107 -1.53 -6.68 2.54
N VAL A 108 -1.67 -7.73 3.35
CA VAL A 108 -2.84 -8.62 3.29
C VAL A 108 -4.11 -7.87 3.65
N HIS A 109 -4.04 -6.95 4.61
CA HIS A 109 -5.19 -6.13 5.01
C HIS A 109 -5.55 -5.12 3.92
N ILE A 110 -4.57 -4.49 3.28
CA ILE A 110 -4.77 -3.60 2.13
C ILE A 110 -5.54 -4.32 1.03
N VAL A 111 -5.14 -5.55 0.67
CA VAL A 111 -5.84 -6.33 -0.39
C VAL A 111 -7.27 -6.68 0.02
N LYS A 112 -7.48 -7.12 1.26
CA LYS A 112 -8.82 -7.45 1.79
C LYS A 112 -9.73 -6.22 1.80
N THR A 113 -9.28 -5.12 2.41
CA THR A 113 -10.03 -3.86 2.46
C THR A 113 -10.41 -3.41 1.06
N THR A 114 -9.47 -3.46 0.12
CA THR A 114 -9.71 -3.07 -1.27
C THR A 114 -10.77 -3.93 -1.93
N THR A 115 -10.72 -5.25 -1.72
CA THR A 115 -11.68 -6.21 -2.30
C THR A 115 -13.08 -6.06 -1.69
N GLU A 116 -13.17 -5.91 -0.37
CA GLU A 116 -14.45 -5.76 0.36
C GLU A 116 -15.16 -4.45 0.04
N THR A 117 -14.40 -3.36 -0.17
CA THR A 117 -14.97 -2.05 -0.48
C THR A 117 -15.27 -1.84 -1.97
N TYR A 118 -14.78 -2.72 -2.85
CA TYR A 118 -14.99 -2.65 -4.30
C TYR A 118 -16.48 -2.70 -4.70
N GLU A 119 -17.32 -3.45 -3.98
CA GLU A 119 -18.76 -3.51 -4.26
C GLU A 119 -19.46 -2.17 -4.01
N LYS A 120 -18.95 -1.38 -3.06
CA LYS A 120 -19.48 -0.05 -2.71
C LYS A 120 -18.95 1.02 -3.65
N ILE A 121 -17.66 0.92 -4.00
CA ILE A 121 -16.95 1.90 -4.82
C ILE A 121 -16.19 1.15 -5.92
N LYS A 122 -16.67 1.29 -7.15
CA LYS A 122 -16.21 0.48 -8.30
C LYS A 122 -14.77 0.76 -8.75
N LYS A 123 -14.12 1.81 -8.24
CA LYS A 123 -12.77 2.19 -8.64
C LYS A 123 -11.89 2.37 -7.41
N GLN A 124 -11.05 1.38 -7.19
CA GLN A 124 -10.15 1.31 -6.06
C GLN A 124 -8.72 1.58 -6.50
N VAL A 125 -8.00 2.36 -5.73
CA VAL A 125 -6.57 2.63 -5.96
C VAL A 125 -5.79 2.31 -4.70
N VAL A 126 -4.87 1.36 -4.80
CA VAL A 126 -3.92 1.04 -3.74
C VAL A 126 -2.65 1.85 -3.94
N ILE A 127 -2.19 2.51 -2.88
CA ILE A 127 -0.96 3.30 -2.88
C ILE A 127 0.08 2.59 -2.02
N GLY A 128 1.24 2.33 -2.61
CA GLY A 128 2.40 1.87 -1.85
C GLY A 128 3.62 1.59 -2.72
N GLN A 129 4.74 1.32 -2.05
CA GLN A 129 6.04 1.16 -2.72
C GLN A 129 6.50 -0.27 -2.84
N ASP A 130 5.95 -1.17 -2.01
CA ASP A 130 6.41 -2.54 -1.86
C ASP A 130 5.87 -3.43 -2.95
N VAL A 131 6.72 -4.38 -3.38
CA VAL A 131 6.38 -5.28 -4.48
C VAL A 131 5.17 -6.16 -4.15
N ASP A 132 4.96 -6.41 -2.87
CA ASP A 132 3.87 -7.18 -2.29
C ASP A 132 2.53 -6.51 -2.59
N ILE A 133 2.48 -5.17 -2.61
CA ILE A 133 1.32 -4.38 -3.02
C ILE A 133 0.96 -4.56 -4.50
N LEU A 134 1.91 -5.00 -5.35
CA LEU A 134 1.63 -5.37 -6.74
C LEU A 134 1.23 -6.85 -6.86
N VAL A 135 1.95 -7.73 -6.15
CA VAL A 135 1.82 -9.19 -6.28
C VAL A 135 0.57 -9.71 -5.59
N LEU A 136 0.29 -9.26 -4.37
CA LEU A 136 -0.79 -9.79 -3.55
C LEU A 136 -2.17 -9.51 -4.14
N PRO A 137 -2.52 -8.27 -4.60
CA PRO A 137 -3.83 -8.08 -5.22
C PRO A 137 -3.92 -8.83 -6.56
N THR A 138 -2.82 -8.91 -7.33
CA THR A 138 -2.81 -9.72 -8.57
C THR A 138 -3.10 -11.19 -8.29
N ALA A 139 -2.62 -11.74 -7.18
CA ALA A 139 -2.79 -13.15 -6.83
C ALA A 139 -4.12 -13.46 -6.13
N LEU A 140 -4.60 -12.55 -5.27
CA LEU A 140 -5.71 -12.81 -4.34
C LEU A 140 -7.04 -12.21 -4.79
N THR A 141 -7.03 -11.23 -5.70
CA THR A 141 -8.25 -10.58 -6.17
C THR A 141 -8.93 -11.41 -7.27
N PRO A 142 -10.26 -11.61 -7.21
CA PRO A 142 -11.02 -12.24 -8.29
C PRO A 142 -10.82 -11.55 -9.65
N ASP A 143 -10.91 -12.31 -10.74
CA ASP A 143 -10.63 -11.83 -12.12
C ASP A 143 -11.65 -10.81 -12.67
N TYR A 144 -12.82 -10.70 -12.04
CA TYR A 144 -13.84 -9.70 -12.36
C TYR A 144 -13.63 -8.37 -11.62
N ILE A 145 -12.72 -8.30 -10.65
CA ILE A 145 -12.38 -7.10 -9.88
C ILE A 145 -11.08 -6.52 -10.43
N ASP A 146 -11.10 -5.23 -10.76
CA ASP A 146 -9.91 -4.50 -11.20
C ASP A 146 -9.48 -3.49 -10.13
N ILE A 147 -8.31 -3.73 -9.54
CA ILE A 147 -7.68 -2.87 -8.57
C ILE A 147 -6.53 -2.17 -9.26
N LEU A 148 -6.52 -0.84 -9.17
CA LEU A 148 -5.39 -0.06 -9.64
C LEU A 148 -4.35 0.06 -8.54
N MET A 149 -3.08 -0.12 -8.85
CA MET A 149 -1.99 0.22 -7.94
C MET A 149 -1.24 1.43 -8.48
N LEU A 150 -1.02 2.42 -7.62
CA LEU A 150 -0.20 3.59 -7.93
C LEU A 150 1.12 3.47 -7.16
N LYS A 151 2.19 3.34 -7.93
CA LYS A 151 3.56 3.53 -7.44
C LYS A 151 3.97 4.98 -7.66
N GLU A 152 4.05 5.74 -6.58
CA GLU A 152 4.53 7.12 -6.63
C GLU A 152 5.98 7.17 -7.12
N GLY A 153 6.25 8.08 -8.07
CA GLY A 153 7.59 8.39 -8.52
C GLY A 153 8.38 9.19 -7.49
N LYS A 154 9.71 9.14 -7.57
CA LYS A 154 10.61 9.95 -6.73
C LYS A 154 11.42 10.92 -7.60
N GLY A 155 11.43 12.20 -7.20
CA GLY A 155 12.18 13.25 -7.90
C GLY A 155 11.68 13.49 -9.32
N LYS A 156 12.50 13.14 -10.32
CA LYS A 156 12.15 13.28 -11.75
C LYS A 156 11.42 12.06 -12.33
N VAL A 157 11.33 10.97 -11.56
CA VAL A 157 10.62 9.76 -11.99
C VAL A 157 9.12 10.03 -11.87
N LYS A 158 8.37 9.75 -12.94
CA LYS A 158 6.92 9.84 -12.95
C LYS A 158 6.27 8.70 -12.17
N ASP A 159 5.06 8.97 -11.71
CA ASP A 159 4.15 7.97 -11.17
C ASP A 159 3.86 6.86 -12.19
N ARG A 160 3.60 5.66 -11.69
CA ARG A 160 3.23 4.50 -12.51
C ARG A 160 1.98 3.86 -11.96
N PHE A 161 1.05 3.56 -12.86
CA PHE A 161 -0.17 2.83 -12.56
C PHE A 161 -0.08 1.40 -13.09
N TYR A 162 -0.60 0.46 -12.34
CA TYR A 162 -0.75 -0.94 -12.73
C TYR A 162 -2.19 -1.37 -12.51
N SER A 163 -2.74 -2.22 -13.37
CA SER A 163 -4.06 -2.83 -13.20
C SER A 163 -3.89 -4.28 -12.77
N SER A 164 -4.54 -4.69 -11.68
CA SER A 164 -4.53 -6.09 -11.26
C SER A 164 -5.07 -7.00 -12.36
N LYS A 165 -6.07 -6.54 -13.11
CA LYS A 165 -6.65 -7.29 -14.22
C LYS A 165 -5.69 -7.46 -15.39
N ASP A 166 -5.02 -6.38 -15.81
CA ASP A 166 -4.03 -6.46 -16.89
C ASP A 166 -2.84 -7.33 -16.49
N LEU A 167 -2.39 -7.22 -15.24
CA LEU A 167 -1.37 -8.09 -14.67
C LEU A 167 -1.79 -9.55 -14.72
N GLN A 168 -3.00 -9.89 -14.26
CA GLN A 168 -3.53 -11.25 -14.29
C GLN A 168 -3.64 -11.81 -15.72
N ASN A 169 -3.93 -10.97 -16.71
CA ASN A 169 -4.03 -11.36 -18.12
C ASN A 169 -2.68 -11.36 -18.85
N SER A 170 -1.61 -10.88 -18.22
CA SER A 170 -0.27 -10.92 -18.80
C SER A 170 0.18 -12.37 -19.00
N ASN A 171 0.89 -12.64 -20.10
CA ASN A 171 1.44 -13.97 -20.38
C ASN A 171 2.31 -14.51 -19.23
N LEU A 172 3.00 -13.61 -18.52
CA LEU A 172 3.86 -13.98 -17.40
C LEU A 172 3.04 -14.49 -16.21
N VAL A 173 1.99 -13.76 -15.81
CA VAL A 173 1.13 -14.17 -14.69
C VAL A 173 0.21 -15.31 -15.09
N MET A 174 -0.33 -15.37 -16.30
CA MET A 174 -1.16 -16.51 -16.73
C MET A 174 -0.44 -17.85 -16.59
N ASN A 175 0.84 -17.90 -16.97
CA ASN A 175 1.67 -19.11 -16.81
C ASN A 175 2.07 -19.37 -15.35
N ALA A 176 2.14 -18.32 -14.53
CA ALA A 176 2.58 -18.39 -13.14
C ALA A 176 1.45 -18.19 -12.12
N LYS A 177 0.16 -18.13 -12.49
CA LYS A 177 -0.91 -17.62 -11.61
C LYS A 177 -1.02 -18.40 -10.30
N LYS A 178 -0.82 -19.72 -10.38
CA LYS A 178 -0.80 -20.63 -9.22
C LYS A 178 0.51 -20.57 -8.41
N SER A 179 1.56 -20.01 -8.99
CA SER A 179 2.92 -20.01 -8.45
C SER A 179 3.48 -18.60 -8.25
N ILE A 180 2.72 -17.52 -8.52
CA ILE A 180 3.24 -16.14 -8.45
C ILE A 180 3.60 -15.79 -7.00
N LEU A 181 2.79 -16.22 -6.04
CA LEU A 181 3.08 -16.14 -4.61
C LEU A 181 4.31 -16.96 -4.23
N PHE A 182 4.48 -18.14 -4.85
CA PHE A 182 5.66 -18.98 -4.64
C PHE A 182 6.94 -18.34 -5.22
N VAL A 183 6.87 -17.81 -6.45
CA VAL A 183 7.97 -17.09 -7.11
C VAL A 183 8.34 -15.86 -6.30
N HIS A 184 7.37 -15.09 -5.85
CA HIS A 184 7.58 -13.94 -4.99
C HIS A 184 8.29 -14.33 -3.68
N ALA A 185 7.78 -15.37 -3.00
CA ALA A 185 8.36 -15.89 -1.76
C ALA A 185 9.82 -16.33 -1.91
N ILE A 186 10.21 -16.92 -3.04
CA ILE A 186 11.62 -17.33 -3.29
C ILE A 186 12.50 -16.22 -3.86
N SER A 187 11.92 -15.25 -4.56
CA SER A 187 12.65 -14.15 -5.20
C SER A 187 13.00 -13.01 -4.25
N GLY A 188 12.40 -13.01 -3.06
CA GLY A 188 12.60 -12.00 -2.03
C GLY A 188 11.48 -10.98 -1.97
N CYS A 189 10.76 -10.99 -0.86
CA CYS A 189 10.30 -9.74 -0.24
C CYS A 189 11.50 -9.20 0.58
N ASP A 190 11.60 -7.87 0.69
CA ASP A 190 12.82 -7.06 0.76
C ASP A 190 13.87 -7.35 1.87
N THR A 191 13.83 -8.45 2.62
CA THR A 191 14.88 -8.75 3.62
C THR A 191 15.23 -10.21 3.95
N VAL A 192 14.50 -11.26 3.53
CA VAL A 192 14.76 -12.63 4.09
C VAL A 192 14.86 -13.77 3.07
N SER A 193 14.36 -13.63 1.84
CA SER A 193 14.42 -14.73 0.87
C SER A 193 15.24 -14.37 -0.38
N GLY A 194 16.30 -15.13 -0.59
CA GLY A 194 17.11 -15.08 -1.81
C GLY A 194 17.62 -16.47 -2.15
N PHE A 195 17.92 -16.71 -3.43
CA PHE A 195 18.56 -17.95 -3.83
C PHE A 195 19.93 -18.08 -3.15
N TYR A 196 20.14 -19.18 -2.43
CA TYR A 196 21.44 -19.47 -1.82
C TYR A 196 22.55 -19.48 -2.88
N GLY A 197 23.58 -18.66 -2.68
CA GLY A 197 24.77 -18.60 -3.55
C GLY A 197 24.66 -17.69 -4.78
N LYS A 198 23.71 -16.75 -4.81
CA LYS A 198 23.67 -15.65 -5.79
C LYS A 198 24.10 -14.32 -5.20
#